data_AF-A0A2G9G1Q7-F1
#
_entry.id   AF-A0A2G9G1Q7-F1
#
_cell.length_a   1.000
_cell.length_b   1.000
_cell.length_c   1.000
_cell.angle_alpha   90.00
_cell.angle_beta   90.00
_cell.angle_gamma   90.00
#
_symmetry.space_group_name_H-M   'P 1'
#
loop_
_entity.id
_entity.type
_entity.pdbx_description
1 polymer ?
#
loop_
_entity_poly.entity_id
_entity_poly.type
_entity_poly.pdbx_seq_one_letter_code
_entity_poly.pdbx_strand_id
1 'polypeptide(L)'
;MYRAASRFRALKGQTGNRGLARYASTSAVATKSSSGGFFSWLTGEKSSSLPPLEFPLEDVTLPPPLPDYVEPGKTKITTLPNGLRIASETSANPAASIGLYVDCGSIYETPASYGAAHLLERMAFKSTTNRSHLRIVREVEAIGGHVAASTSREHMSYTYDALRTYVPQMVELLVDCVRNPAFLDWEVSEQLHKVSAEISELAKNPQHVLLEAIHSTGYSGPYANALLASDSAISRLNSTVLEEFVSENYTAPRMVLAASGVDHDKLLEYAEPLLSDLPKVSRPSEPKPIYTGGDFRRQGDSGVTHFALAFELPGGWLKEKDALVLTVLQMLMGGGGSFSAGGPGKGMYSRLYLRVLNEHPQIQSFSAFNSIYNHTGLFGIQATTHQQWP
;
A
#
# COMPACT_ATOMS: atom_id res chain seq x y z
N MET A 1 22.92 5.84 13.18
CA MET A 1 23.90 5.09 13.98
C MET A 1 23.19 3.98 14.72
N TYR A 2 23.50 2.72 14.42
CA TYR A 2 23.60 1.58 15.35
C TYR A 2 24.20 0.45 14.51
N ARG A 3 25.51 0.20 14.67
CA ARG A 3 26.26 -0.87 14.02
C ARG A 3 26.47 -1.97 15.07
N ALA A 4 26.08 -3.19 14.75
CA ALA A 4 26.64 -4.38 15.36
C ALA A 4 27.44 -5.12 14.28
N ALA A 5 28.76 -5.18 14.48
CA ALA A 5 29.69 -5.87 13.61
C ALA A 5 29.81 -7.33 14.05
N SER A 6 29.88 -8.25 13.10
CA SER A 6 30.60 -9.51 13.30
C SER A 6 31.49 -9.79 12.10
N ARG A 7 32.78 -9.88 12.38
CA ARG A 7 33.85 -10.29 11.46
C ARG A 7 33.85 -11.81 11.43
N PHE A 8 33.86 -12.43 10.25
CA PHE A 8 34.45 -13.75 10.09
C PHE A 8 35.34 -13.81 8.85
N ARG A 9 36.56 -14.31 9.11
CA ARG A 9 37.68 -14.43 8.18
C ARG A 9 37.38 -15.42 7.06
N ALA A 10 37.91 -15.08 5.89
CA ALA A 10 38.01 -15.96 4.73
C ALA A 10 38.85 -17.20 5.03
N LEU A 11 38.35 -18.37 4.63
CA LEU A 11 39.14 -19.55 4.33
C LEU A 11 38.82 -19.98 2.89
N LYS A 12 39.89 -20.05 2.10
CA LYS A 12 39.94 -20.39 0.69
C LYS A 12 40.01 -21.92 0.60
N GLY A 13 39.14 -22.59 -0.16
CA GLY A 13 39.27 -24.03 -0.36
C GLY A 13 38.11 -24.71 -1.09
N GLN A 14 38.34 -24.94 -2.38
CA GLN A 14 37.78 -25.98 -3.25
C GLN A 14 36.31 -25.92 -3.73
N THR A 15 36.27 -25.99 -5.05
CA THR A 15 35.15 -26.06 -6.00
C THR A 15 34.35 -27.36 -5.87
N GLY A 16 33.02 -27.25 -5.78
CA GLY A 16 32.09 -28.38 -5.88
C GLY A 16 30.67 -27.86 -6.13
N ASN A 17 30.12 -28.24 -7.27
CA ASN A 17 28.88 -27.78 -7.88
C ASN A 17 27.64 -28.25 -7.08
N ARG A 18 26.76 -27.34 -6.61
CA ARG A 18 25.32 -27.58 -6.31
C ARG A 18 24.62 -26.30 -5.86
N GLY A 19 23.47 -26.00 -6.46
CA GLY A 19 22.69 -24.79 -6.23
C GLY A 19 22.17 -24.65 -4.80
N LEU A 20 22.25 -23.44 -4.26
CA LEU A 20 21.80 -23.09 -2.91
C LEU A 20 20.57 -22.19 -2.98
N ALA A 21 19.40 -22.80 -2.82
CA ALA A 21 18.20 -22.10 -2.39
C ALA A 21 18.38 -21.70 -0.90
N ARG A 22 18.25 -20.41 -0.60
CA ARG A 22 18.30 -19.91 0.79
C ARG A 22 16.92 -20.05 1.42
N TYR A 23 16.78 -21.00 2.34
CA TYR A 23 15.65 -21.03 3.28
C TYR A 23 15.97 -20.18 4.50
N ALA A 24 14.98 -19.39 4.93
CA ALA A 24 15.03 -18.58 6.14
C ALA A 24 15.06 -19.49 7.37
N SER A 25 16.04 -19.27 8.23
CA SER A 25 16.23 -19.95 9.50
C SER A 25 15.35 -19.34 10.59
N THR A 26 14.35 -20.08 11.05
CA THR A 26 13.80 -19.93 12.40
C THR A 26 14.25 -21.12 13.23
N SER A 27 15.40 -20.96 13.88
CA SER A 27 15.94 -21.88 14.87
C SER A 27 15.11 -21.77 16.15
N ALA A 28 14.13 -22.65 16.32
CA ALA A 28 13.52 -22.93 17.62
C ALA A 28 12.75 -24.26 17.59
N VAL A 29 13.43 -25.38 17.37
CA VAL A 29 12.94 -26.66 17.87
C VAL A 29 13.76 -26.96 19.12
N ALA A 30 13.24 -26.54 20.27
CA ALA A 30 13.70 -27.05 21.54
C ALA A 30 13.49 -28.57 21.52
N THR A 31 14.58 -29.31 21.37
CA THR A 31 14.59 -30.74 21.63
C THR A 31 14.23 -30.92 23.11
N LYS A 32 12.98 -31.27 23.40
CA LYS A 32 12.68 -31.90 24.69
C LYS A 32 13.48 -33.20 24.71
N SER A 33 14.59 -33.19 25.43
CA SER A 33 15.19 -34.42 25.92
C SER A 33 14.19 -35.01 26.90
N SER A 34 13.34 -35.93 26.44
CA SER A 34 12.66 -36.84 27.34
C SER A 34 13.72 -37.80 27.85
N SER A 35 14.14 -37.66 29.10
CA SER A 35 14.86 -38.71 29.81
C SER A 35 13.91 -39.89 29.99
N GLY A 36 13.80 -40.75 28.97
CA GLY A 36 13.04 -41.99 29.02
C GLY A 36 13.71 -42.93 30.01
N GLY A 37 13.13 -43.04 31.21
CA GLY A 37 13.51 -44.05 32.18
C GLY A 37 13.25 -45.45 31.64
N PHE A 38 13.97 -46.44 32.19
CA PHE A 38 13.97 -47.86 31.83
C PHE A 38 12.57 -48.50 31.65
N PHE A 39 11.51 -47.90 32.21
CA PHE A 39 10.12 -48.36 32.09
C PHE A 39 9.37 -47.90 30.82
N SER A 40 9.83 -46.89 30.06
CA SER A 40 9.15 -46.45 28.83
C SER A 40 9.37 -47.41 27.64
N TRP A 41 10.45 -48.19 27.68
CA TRP A 41 10.72 -49.26 26.70
C TRP A 41 9.76 -50.45 26.85
N LEU A 42 9.31 -50.76 28.07
CA LEU A 42 8.42 -51.89 28.37
C LEU A 42 6.94 -51.62 28.02
N THR A 43 6.54 -50.36 27.83
CA THR A 43 5.14 -49.96 27.62
C THR A 43 4.84 -49.47 26.20
N GLY A 44 5.81 -49.51 25.29
CA GLY A 44 5.58 -49.18 23.87
C GLY A 44 5.33 -47.69 23.61
N GLU A 45 5.80 -46.80 24.48
CA GLU A 45 5.75 -45.36 24.23
C GLU A 45 6.72 -45.00 23.09
N LYS A 46 6.17 -44.81 21.89
CA LYS A 46 6.90 -44.26 20.74
C LYS A 46 7.31 -42.82 21.07
N SER A 47 8.62 -42.59 21.21
CA SER A 47 9.20 -41.25 21.14
C SER A 47 8.73 -40.58 19.85
N SER A 48 8.06 -39.42 19.94
CA SER A 48 7.68 -38.62 18.78
C SER A 48 8.91 -37.87 18.25
N SER A 49 9.91 -38.60 17.77
CA SER A 49 11.06 -37.99 17.10
C SER A 49 10.65 -37.61 15.68
N LEU A 50 10.52 -36.31 15.41
CA LEU A 50 10.39 -35.81 14.05
C LEU A 50 11.70 -36.08 13.29
N PRO A 51 11.63 -36.42 11.98
CA PRO A 51 12.83 -36.57 11.18
C PRO A 51 13.60 -35.23 11.09
N PRO A 52 14.93 -35.25 10.92
CA PRO A 52 15.70 -34.05 10.58
C PRO A 52 15.15 -33.40 9.30
N LEU A 53 15.31 -32.08 9.14
CA LEU A 53 14.78 -31.31 7.99
C LEU A 53 15.32 -31.75 6.61
N GLU A 54 16.34 -32.60 6.59
CA GLU A 54 16.88 -33.21 5.36
C GLU A 54 16.03 -34.37 4.84
N PHE A 55 15.17 -34.96 5.69
CA PHE A 55 14.32 -36.09 5.34
C PHE A 55 12.86 -35.64 5.27
N PRO A 56 12.10 -36.13 4.28
CA PRO A 56 10.68 -35.83 4.19
C PRO A 56 9.94 -36.36 5.42
N LEU A 57 8.93 -35.61 5.86
CA LEU A 57 8.04 -36.07 6.92
C LEU A 57 7.20 -37.25 6.38
N GLU A 58 7.21 -38.36 7.12
CA GLU A 58 6.40 -39.53 6.80
C GLU A 58 4.91 -39.19 6.87
N ASP A 59 4.08 -39.89 6.10
CA ASP A 59 2.61 -39.74 6.06
C ASP A 59 2.07 -38.36 5.60
N VAL A 60 2.87 -37.52 4.96
CA VAL A 60 2.39 -36.28 4.31
C VAL A 60 1.91 -36.56 2.89
N THR A 61 0.63 -36.25 2.62
CA THR A 61 0.07 -36.29 1.27
C THR A 61 0.35 -34.97 0.54
N LEU A 62 1.11 -35.04 -0.55
CA LEU A 62 1.40 -33.88 -1.39
C LEU A 62 0.37 -33.80 -2.53
N PRO A 63 -0.24 -32.62 -2.78
CA PRO A 63 -1.09 -32.44 -3.94
C PRO A 63 -0.27 -32.57 -5.24
N PRO A 64 -0.89 -33.01 -6.35
CA PRO A 64 -0.21 -33.01 -7.64
C PRO A 64 0.23 -31.59 -8.02
N PRO A 65 1.41 -31.43 -8.64
CA PRO A 65 1.87 -30.11 -9.07
C PRO A 65 1.01 -29.58 -10.21
N LEU A 66 1.00 -28.26 -10.36
CA LEU A 66 0.47 -27.60 -11.55
C LEU A 66 1.35 -27.93 -12.78
N PRO A 67 0.80 -27.86 -14.01
CA PRO A 67 1.61 -27.96 -15.22
C PRO A 67 2.64 -26.82 -15.29
N ASP A 68 3.73 -27.05 -16.02
CA ASP A 68 4.82 -26.06 -16.20
C ASP A 68 4.31 -24.71 -16.74
N TYR A 69 3.26 -24.75 -17.56
CA TYR A 69 2.56 -23.57 -18.05
C TYR A 69 1.09 -23.60 -17.61
N VAL A 70 0.72 -22.57 -16.85
CA VAL A 70 -0.67 -22.27 -16.49
C VAL A 70 -1.04 -20.98 -17.18
N GLU A 71 -2.11 -21.00 -17.98
CA GLU A 71 -2.61 -19.78 -18.62
C GLU A 71 -2.99 -18.73 -17.57
N PRO A 72 -2.59 -17.46 -17.74
CA PRO A 72 -3.04 -16.38 -16.87
C PRO A 72 -4.56 -16.27 -16.86
N GLY A 73 -5.15 -16.15 -15.67
CA GLY A 73 -6.57 -15.91 -15.52
C GLY A 73 -6.99 -14.63 -16.23
N LYS A 74 -8.06 -14.68 -17.02
CA LYS A 74 -8.65 -13.47 -17.62
C LYS A 74 -9.44 -12.73 -16.55
N THR A 75 -9.29 -11.41 -16.50
CA THR A 75 -10.09 -10.56 -15.61
C THR A 75 -11.56 -10.59 -16.06
N LYS A 76 -12.44 -11.09 -15.18
CA LYS A 76 -13.89 -11.06 -15.36
C LYS A 76 -14.46 -9.90 -14.55
N ILE A 77 -15.44 -9.19 -15.11
CA ILE A 77 -16.07 -8.03 -14.46
C ILE A 77 -17.58 -8.18 -14.56
N THR A 78 -18.26 -8.08 -13.42
CA THR A 78 -19.71 -8.05 -13.30
C THR A 78 -20.12 -6.72 -12.67
N THR A 79 -21.15 -6.07 -13.21
CA THR A 79 -21.73 -4.85 -12.64
C THR A 79 -23.08 -5.20 -12.03
N LEU A 80 -23.21 -5.00 -10.72
CA LEU A 80 -24.47 -5.21 -10.00
C LEU A 80 -25.53 -4.18 -10.42
N PRO A 81 -26.84 -4.46 -10.23
CA PRO A 81 -27.92 -3.54 -10.61
C PRO A 81 -27.82 -2.14 -9.96
N ASN A 82 -27.23 -2.06 -8.78
CA ASN A 82 -26.98 -0.81 -8.04
C ASN A 82 -25.76 -0.01 -8.55
N GLY A 83 -25.00 -0.54 -9.52
CA GLY A 83 -23.86 0.12 -10.15
C GLY A 83 -22.49 -0.24 -9.59
N LEU A 84 -22.42 -1.04 -8.52
CA LEU A 84 -21.17 -1.55 -7.98
C LEU A 84 -20.53 -2.55 -8.94
N ARG A 85 -19.20 -2.48 -9.10
CA ARG A 85 -18.45 -3.39 -9.97
C ARG A 85 -17.70 -4.42 -9.14
N ILE A 86 -17.78 -5.68 -9.54
CA ILE A 86 -17.04 -6.79 -8.97
C ILE A 86 -16.13 -7.34 -10.06
N ALA A 87 -14.82 -7.33 -9.83
CA ALA A 87 -13.81 -7.84 -10.76
C ALA A 87 -13.00 -8.95 -10.10
N SER A 88 -12.66 -10.00 -10.85
CA SER A 88 -11.69 -10.98 -10.36
C SER A 88 -10.87 -11.65 -11.44
N GLU A 89 -9.74 -12.20 -11.02
CA GLU A 89 -8.89 -13.06 -11.82
C GLU A 89 -8.38 -14.26 -11.00
N THR A 90 -8.13 -15.37 -11.68
CA THR A 90 -7.53 -16.55 -11.07
C THR A 90 -6.00 -16.50 -11.14
N SER A 91 -5.36 -16.86 -10.03
CA SER A 91 -3.91 -17.06 -9.93
C SER A 91 -3.58 -18.52 -9.60
N ALA A 92 -2.33 -18.90 -9.91
CA ALA A 92 -1.75 -20.20 -9.57
C ALA A 92 -1.19 -20.26 -8.13
N ASN A 93 -0.94 -19.11 -7.50
CA ASN A 93 -0.44 -19.05 -6.14
C ASN A 93 -1.56 -19.39 -5.12
N PRO A 94 -1.21 -19.88 -3.92
CA PRO A 94 -2.20 -20.25 -2.90
C PRO A 94 -2.79 -19.06 -2.14
N ALA A 95 -2.29 -17.84 -2.39
CA ALA A 95 -2.73 -16.61 -1.76
C ALA A 95 -3.83 -15.93 -2.58
N ALA A 96 -4.70 -15.20 -1.91
CA ALA A 96 -5.68 -14.32 -2.51
C ALA A 96 -5.47 -12.91 -1.95
N SER A 97 -5.70 -11.91 -2.81
CA SER A 97 -5.72 -10.49 -2.43
C SER A 97 -7.06 -9.92 -2.86
N ILE A 98 -7.80 -9.34 -1.92
CA ILE A 98 -9.12 -8.76 -2.15
C ILE A 98 -9.06 -7.30 -1.74
N GLY A 99 -9.46 -6.41 -2.64
CA GLY A 99 -9.46 -4.98 -2.42
C GLY A 99 -10.81 -4.36 -2.71
N LEU A 100 -11.25 -3.44 -1.86
CA LEU A 100 -12.41 -2.59 -2.08
C LEU A 100 -11.91 -1.17 -2.33
N TYR A 101 -12.12 -0.69 -3.54
CA TYR A 101 -11.68 0.60 -4.02
C TYR A 101 -12.86 1.54 -4.10
N VAL A 102 -12.71 2.72 -3.52
CA VAL A 102 -13.72 3.77 -3.52
C VAL A 102 -13.14 4.96 -4.27
N ASP A 103 -13.84 5.42 -5.31
CA ASP A 103 -13.54 6.68 -6.01
C ASP A 103 -13.89 7.85 -5.09
N CYS A 104 -13.09 8.08 -4.06
CA CYS A 104 -13.22 9.09 -3.03
C CYS A 104 -11.80 9.44 -2.53
N GLY A 105 -11.56 10.66 -2.07
CA GLY A 105 -10.23 11.12 -1.67
C GLY A 105 -10.24 12.60 -1.32
N SER A 106 -9.06 13.22 -1.19
CA SER A 106 -8.97 14.62 -0.74
C SER A 106 -9.58 15.65 -1.70
N ILE A 107 -9.79 15.30 -2.98
CA ILE A 107 -10.50 16.21 -3.92
C ILE A 107 -12.00 16.32 -3.61
N TYR A 108 -12.57 15.36 -2.89
CA TYR A 108 -13.98 15.37 -2.50
C TYR A 108 -14.20 15.99 -1.11
N GLU A 109 -13.14 16.44 -0.45
CA GLU A 109 -13.23 17.11 0.84
C GLU A 109 -13.77 18.54 0.70
N THR A 110 -14.60 18.92 1.67
CA THR A 110 -15.11 20.28 1.84
C THR A 110 -14.33 20.99 2.95
N PRO A 111 -14.46 22.32 3.11
CA PRO A 111 -13.82 23.04 4.21
C PRO A 111 -14.13 22.49 5.61
N ALA A 112 -15.31 21.85 5.77
CA ALA A 112 -15.71 21.19 7.00
C ALA A 112 -15.00 19.83 7.21
N SER A 113 -14.67 19.14 6.12
CA SER A 113 -14.13 17.77 6.14
C SER A 113 -12.66 17.67 5.72
N TYR A 114 -11.90 18.77 5.67
CA TYR A 114 -10.49 18.72 5.29
C TYR A 114 -9.70 17.76 6.20
N GLY A 115 -9.01 16.80 5.60
CA GLY A 115 -8.29 15.73 6.29
C GLY A 115 -9.16 14.52 6.68
N ALA A 116 -10.44 14.49 6.31
CA ALA A 116 -11.31 13.33 6.55
C ALA A 116 -10.79 12.09 5.82
N ALA A 117 -10.29 12.20 4.59
CA ALA A 117 -9.75 11.06 3.85
C ALA A 117 -8.52 10.45 4.56
N HIS A 118 -7.62 11.31 5.07
CA HIS A 118 -6.47 10.87 5.87
C HIS A 118 -6.90 10.19 7.17
N LEU A 119 -7.88 10.74 7.88
CA LEU A 119 -8.38 10.14 9.11
C LEU A 119 -9.14 8.84 8.85
N LEU A 120 -9.89 8.72 7.76
CA LEU A 120 -10.57 7.48 7.35
C LEU A 120 -9.59 6.35 7.03
N GLU A 121 -8.43 6.66 6.45
CA GLU A 121 -7.35 5.68 6.31
C GLU A 121 -6.90 5.15 7.68
N ARG A 122 -6.71 6.03 8.67
CA ARG A 122 -6.33 5.63 10.03
C ARG A 122 -7.44 4.90 10.80
N MET A 123 -8.69 5.21 10.48
CA MET A 123 -9.88 4.57 11.02
C MET A 123 -10.27 3.28 10.28
N ALA A 124 -9.50 2.87 9.26
CA ALA A 124 -9.73 1.61 8.58
C ALA A 124 -9.59 0.42 9.55
N PHE A 125 -10.49 -0.56 9.41
CA PHE A 125 -10.51 -1.79 10.22
C PHE A 125 -10.60 -1.53 11.75
N LYS A 126 -11.18 -0.40 12.15
CA LYS A 126 -11.62 -0.11 13.53
C LYS A 126 -13.00 -0.71 13.79
N SER A 127 -13.60 -0.38 14.94
CA SER A 127 -14.88 -0.94 15.32
C SER A 127 -15.95 -0.69 14.25
N THR A 128 -16.74 -1.72 13.95
CA THR A 128 -17.93 -1.64 13.09
C THR A 128 -19.18 -1.70 13.95
N THR A 129 -20.35 -1.50 13.35
CA THR A 129 -21.62 -1.72 14.06
C THR A 129 -21.81 -3.18 14.49
N ASN A 130 -21.09 -4.12 13.86
CA ASN A 130 -21.25 -5.56 14.04
C ASN A 130 -20.10 -6.21 14.83
N ARG A 131 -18.90 -5.60 14.82
CA ARG A 131 -17.68 -6.15 15.39
C ARG A 131 -16.91 -5.08 16.15
N SER A 132 -16.43 -5.41 17.34
CA SER A 132 -15.44 -4.56 18.03
C SER A 132 -14.09 -4.62 17.31
N HIS A 133 -13.27 -3.57 17.44
CA HIS A 133 -11.92 -3.54 16.89
C HIS A 133 -11.07 -4.74 17.37
N LEU A 134 -11.20 -5.16 18.64
CA LEU A 134 -10.52 -6.36 19.15
C LEU A 134 -10.95 -7.63 18.39
N ARG A 135 -12.24 -7.77 18.11
CA ARG A 135 -12.77 -8.91 17.36
C ARG A 135 -12.22 -8.92 15.92
N ILE A 136 -12.20 -7.77 15.26
CA ILE A 136 -11.65 -7.62 13.90
C ILE A 136 -10.18 -8.05 13.88
N VAL A 137 -9.36 -7.52 14.80
CA VAL A 137 -7.94 -7.90 14.89
C VAL A 137 -7.76 -9.40 15.11
N ARG A 138 -8.58 -10.02 15.98
CA ARG A 138 -8.52 -11.47 16.23
C ARG A 138 -8.97 -12.31 15.03
N GLU A 139 -10.00 -11.89 14.30
CA GLU A 139 -10.44 -12.56 13.08
C GLU A 139 -9.33 -12.50 12.00
N VAL A 140 -8.68 -11.35 11.85
CA VAL A 140 -7.57 -11.17 10.90
C VAL A 140 -6.36 -12.03 11.27
N GLU A 141 -5.92 -11.98 12.54
CA GLU A 141 -4.78 -12.78 13.02
C GLU A 141 -5.06 -14.29 12.99
N ALA A 142 -6.28 -14.71 13.30
CA ALA A 142 -6.63 -16.14 13.36
C ALA A 142 -6.49 -16.85 12.01
N ILE A 143 -6.77 -16.14 10.90
CA ILE A 143 -6.56 -16.68 9.55
C ILE A 143 -5.18 -16.37 8.97
N GLY A 144 -4.32 -15.68 9.73
CA GLY A 144 -2.98 -15.26 9.31
C GLY A 144 -3.00 -14.23 8.19
N GLY A 145 -4.05 -13.42 8.11
CA GLY A 145 -4.22 -12.45 7.03
C GLY A 145 -3.63 -11.07 7.37
N HIS A 146 -3.53 -10.23 6.36
CA HIS A 146 -3.01 -8.86 6.46
C HIS A 146 -4.00 -7.87 5.86
N VAL A 147 -4.38 -6.86 6.62
CA VAL A 147 -5.25 -5.78 6.17
C VAL A 147 -4.45 -4.48 6.04
N ALA A 148 -4.75 -3.71 4.99
CA ALA A 148 -4.17 -2.40 4.78
C ALA A 148 -5.20 -1.45 4.18
N ALA A 149 -5.01 -0.16 4.41
CA ALA A 149 -5.76 0.89 3.75
C ALA A 149 -4.79 1.94 3.22
N SER A 150 -5.17 2.61 2.13
CA SER A 150 -4.44 3.76 1.63
C SER A 150 -5.39 4.80 1.06
N THR A 151 -5.06 6.06 1.27
CA THR A 151 -5.75 7.19 0.67
C THR A 151 -4.91 7.90 -0.39
N SER A 152 -5.57 8.39 -1.43
CA SER A 152 -5.01 9.24 -2.46
C SER A 152 -5.90 10.47 -2.64
N ARG A 153 -5.53 11.34 -3.58
CA ARG A 153 -6.34 12.51 -3.95
C ARG A 153 -7.68 12.10 -4.58
N GLU A 154 -7.68 11.07 -5.42
CA GLU A 154 -8.86 10.67 -6.22
C GLU A 154 -9.52 9.37 -5.76
N HIS A 155 -8.82 8.52 -5.03
CA HIS A 155 -9.34 7.21 -4.61
C HIS A 155 -8.80 6.78 -3.25
N MET A 156 -9.55 5.89 -2.61
CA MET A 156 -9.17 5.18 -1.39
C MET A 156 -9.24 3.68 -1.66
N SER A 157 -8.36 2.92 -1.02
CA SER A 157 -8.35 1.46 -1.13
C SER A 157 -8.26 0.81 0.24
N TYR A 158 -8.99 -0.29 0.38
CA TYR A 158 -8.98 -1.17 1.54
C TYR A 158 -8.66 -2.57 1.03
N THR A 159 -7.54 -3.15 1.44
CA THR A 159 -7.06 -4.43 0.93
C THR A 159 -6.92 -5.44 2.05
N TYR A 160 -7.19 -6.69 1.72
CA TYR A 160 -7.07 -7.83 2.60
C TYR A 160 -6.39 -8.98 1.84
N ASP A 161 -5.23 -9.42 2.34
CA ASP A 161 -4.46 -10.55 1.83
C ASP A 161 -4.53 -11.73 2.80
N ALA A 162 -4.81 -12.94 2.30
CA ALA A 162 -4.73 -14.18 3.06
C ALA A 162 -4.61 -15.40 2.13
N LEU A 163 -4.68 -16.62 2.68
CA LEU A 163 -4.78 -17.84 1.87
C LEU A 163 -6.15 -17.91 1.18
N ARG A 164 -6.18 -18.43 -0.06
CA ARG A 164 -7.40 -18.58 -0.89
C ARG A 164 -8.55 -19.33 -0.19
N THR A 165 -8.23 -20.19 0.78
CA THR A 165 -9.23 -20.92 1.57
C THR A 165 -10.17 -20.00 2.36
N TYR A 166 -9.70 -18.80 2.73
CA TYR A 166 -10.44 -17.87 3.60
C TYR A 166 -11.14 -16.73 2.85
N VAL A 167 -11.31 -16.85 1.52
CA VAL A 167 -12.01 -15.85 0.70
C VAL A 167 -13.36 -15.41 1.29
N PRO A 168 -14.27 -16.29 1.76
CA PRO A 168 -15.54 -15.81 2.31
C PRO A 168 -15.35 -14.90 3.54
N GLN A 169 -14.45 -15.25 4.46
CA GLN A 169 -14.15 -14.42 5.64
C GLN A 169 -13.51 -13.08 5.25
N MET A 170 -12.63 -13.09 4.23
CA MET A 170 -11.99 -11.88 3.73
C MET A 170 -13.01 -10.90 3.14
N VAL A 171 -13.91 -11.39 2.29
CA VAL A 171 -14.96 -10.57 1.67
C VAL A 171 -15.91 -10.01 2.74
N GLU A 172 -16.36 -10.85 3.66
CA GLU A 172 -17.29 -10.45 4.71
C GLU A 172 -16.69 -9.36 5.62
N LEU A 173 -15.46 -9.56 6.11
CA LEU A 173 -14.80 -8.61 7.00
C LEU A 173 -14.48 -7.30 6.28
N LEU A 174 -14.00 -7.36 5.04
CA LEU A 174 -13.69 -6.18 4.24
C LEU A 174 -14.93 -5.34 3.97
N VAL A 175 -16.03 -5.97 3.56
CA VAL A 175 -17.29 -5.27 3.30
C VAL A 175 -17.87 -4.69 4.60
N ASP A 176 -17.84 -5.42 5.71
CA ASP A 176 -18.33 -4.89 7.00
C ASP A 176 -17.54 -3.66 7.46
N CYS A 177 -16.20 -3.71 7.36
CA CYS A 177 -15.33 -2.61 7.79
C CYS A 177 -15.51 -1.33 6.96
N VAL A 178 -15.77 -1.47 5.67
CA VAL A 178 -15.91 -0.32 4.76
C VAL A 178 -17.35 0.22 4.78
N ARG A 179 -18.34 -0.65 4.87
CA ARG A 179 -19.77 -0.28 4.76
C ARG A 179 -20.39 0.14 6.08
N ASN A 180 -20.02 -0.52 7.19
CA ASN A 180 -20.66 -0.32 8.49
C ASN A 180 -19.68 0.17 9.58
N PRO A 181 -18.83 1.18 9.30
CA PRO A 181 -17.93 1.68 10.33
C PRO A 181 -18.71 2.31 11.48
N ALA A 182 -18.24 2.09 12.71
CA ALA A 182 -18.73 2.79 13.90
C ALA A 182 -17.62 3.72 14.39
N PHE A 183 -17.77 5.03 14.14
CA PHE A 183 -16.76 6.02 14.51
C PHE A 183 -16.90 6.42 15.98
N LEU A 184 -16.43 5.54 16.87
CA LEU A 184 -16.48 5.76 18.32
C LEU A 184 -15.55 6.92 18.71
N ASP A 185 -16.07 7.91 19.45
CA ASP A 185 -15.35 9.16 19.76
C ASP A 185 -13.97 8.94 20.36
N TRP A 186 -13.82 7.93 21.22
CA TRP A 186 -12.54 7.61 21.85
C TRP A 186 -11.53 6.98 20.86
N GLU A 187 -11.99 6.15 19.91
CA GLU A 187 -11.12 5.60 18.87
C GLU A 187 -10.67 6.70 17.90
N VAL A 188 -11.60 7.60 17.54
CA VAL A 188 -11.32 8.78 16.71
C VAL A 188 -10.32 9.70 17.40
N SER A 189 -10.53 10.03 18.68
CA SER A 189 -9.61 10.87 19.45
C SER A 189 -8.20 10.24 19.56
N GLU A 190 -8.12 8.93 19.75
CA GLU A 190 -6.84 8.21 19.74
C GLU A 190 -6.13 8.34 18.37
N GLN A 191 -6.86 8.16 17.26
CA GLN A 191 -6.26 8.30 15.93
C GLN A 191 -5.86 9.75 15.62
N LEU A 192 -6.64 10.75 16.05
CA LEU A 192 -6.28 12.16 15.88
C LEU A 192 -4.95 12.51 16.57
N HIS A 193 -4.70 11.98 17.77
CA HIS A 193 -3.40 12.13 18.42
C HIS A 193 -2.25 11.51 17.61
N LYS A 194 -2.47 10.33 17.02
CA LYS A 194 -1.46 9.66 16.17
C LYS A 194 -1.23 10.43 14.86
N VAL A 195 -2.29 10.92 14.24
CA VAL A 195 -2.24 11.75 13.03
C VAL A 195 -1.45 13.04 13.29
N SER A 196 -1.68 13.71 14.42
CA SER A 196 -0.92 14.92 14.80
C SER A 196 0.58 14.63 14.96
N ALA A 197 0.93 13.52 15.61
CA ALA A 197 2.32 13.10 15.77
C ALA A 197 2.97 12.75 14.42
N GLU A 198 2.23 12.08 13.53
CA GLU A 198 2.67 11.76 12.17
C GLU A 198 2.92 13.00 11.33
N ILE A 199 2.00 13.98 11.33
CA ILE A 199 2.15 15.23 10.58
C ILE A 199 3.41 15.98 11.04
N SER A 200 3.66 16.00 12.35
CA SER A 200 4.87 16.59 12.93
C SER A 200 6.15 15.89 12.45
N GLU A 201 6.11 14.58 12.22
CA GLU A 201 7.25 13.83 11.69
C GLU A 201 7.41 14.03 10.18
N LEU A 202 6.31 14.02 9.43
CA LEU A 202 6.31 14.25 7.98
C LEU A 202 6.75 15.67 7.61
N ALA A 203 6.50 16.66 8.47
CA ALA A 203 7.01 18.02 8.30
C ALA A 203 8.56 18.09 8.25
N LYS A 204 9.24 17.10 8.85
CA LYS A 204 10.70 16.94 8.85
C LYS A 204 11.21 16.21 7.61
N ASN A 205 10.33 15.57 6.82
CA ASN A 205 10.67 14.90 5.58
C ASN A 205 10.57 15.89 4.40
N PRO A 206 11.70 16.38 3.84
CA PRO A 206 11.67 17.41 2.82
C PRO A 206 11.09 16.93 1.48
N GLN A 207 11.25 15.64 1.13
CA GLN A 207 10.66 15.10 -0.09
C GLN A 207 9.13 15.10 -0.02
N HIS A 208 8.59 14.72 1.13
CA HIS A 208 7.15 14.76 1.36
C HIS A 208 6.60 16.19 1.27
N VAL A 209 7.24 17.13 1.96
CA VAL A 209 6.85 18.55 1.92
C VAL A 209 6.91 19.11 0.50
N LEU A 210 7.95 18.77 -0.28
CA LEU A 210 8.08 19.24 -1.65
C LEU A 210 6.94 18.73 -2.54
N LEU A 211 6.56 17.45 -2.41
CA LEU A 211 5.46 16.90 -3.21
C LEU A 211 4.14 17.59 -2.87
N GLU A 212 3.82 17.80 -1.59
CA GLU A 212 2.60 18.53 -1.20
C GLU A 212 2.65 20.02 -1.59
N ALA A 213 3.82 20.66 -1.50
CA ALA A 213 4.02 22.03 -1.95
C ALA A 213 3.80 22.19 -3.46
N ILE A 214 4.28 21.23 -4.27
CA ILE A 214 4.06 21.23 -5.71
C ILE A 214 2.58 21.13 -6.06
N HIS A 215 1.82 20.28 -5.36
CA HIS A 215 0.38 20.16 -5.61
C HIS A 215 -0.38 21.41 -5.20
N SER A 216 -0.14 21.90 -3.97
CA SER A 216 -0.82 23.07 -3.42
C SER A 216 -0.52 24.37 -4.16
N THR A 217 0.64 24.49 -4.82
CA THR A 217 0.98 25.67 -5.63
C THR A 217 0.73 25.50 -7.12
N GLY A 218 0.84 24.29 -7.64
CA GLY A 218 0.61 24.02 -9.06
C GLY A 218 -0.87 24.07 -9.43
N TYR A 219 -1.74 23.61 -8.54
CA TYR A 219 -3.18 23.60 -8.75
C TYR A 219 -3.92 24.65 -7.92
N SER A 220 -5.15 24.92 -8.32
CA SER A 220 -6.15 25.65 -7.53
C SER A 220 -7.38 24.77 -7.28
N GLY A 221 -8.17 25.12 -6.26
CA GLY A 221 -9.37 24.35 -5.89
C GLY A 221 -9.04 22.97 -5.31
N PRO A 222 -9.89 21.95 -5.51
CA PRO A 222 -9.77 20.69 -4.78
C PRO A 222 -8.47 19.89 -5.00
N TYR A 223 -7.82 20.02 -6.16
CA TYR A 223 -6.52 19.38 -6.41
C TYR A 223 -5.36 20.05 -5.66
N ALA A 224 -5.55 21.30 -5.20
CA ALA A 224 -4.59 22.01 -4.36
C ALA A 224 -4.69 21.63 -2.88
N ASN A 225 -5.79 20.97 -2.48
CA ASN A 225 -5.96 20.51 -1.11
C ASN A 225 -4.83 19.53 -0.75
N ALA A 226 -4.35 19.65 0.49
CA ALA A 226 -3.35 18.75 1.02
C ALA A 226 -3.96 17.34 1.14
N LEU A 227 -3.16 16.31 0.84
CA LEU A 227 -3.59 14.92 1.05
C LEU A 227 -3.68 14.60 2.55
N LEU A 228 -2.78 15.18 3.34
CA LEU A 228 -2.75 15.02 4.77
C LEU A 228 -3.49 16.15 5.47
N ALA A 229 -4.14 15.80 6.58
CA ALA A 229 -4.74 16.78 7.48
C ALA A 229 -3.70 17.82 7.91
N SER A 230 -4.11 19.09 8.04
CA SER A 230 -3.30 20.13 8.68
C SER A 230 -3.60 20.19 10.17
N ASP A 231 -2.68 20.73 10.98
CA ASP A 231 -2.90 20.92 12.42
C ASP A 231 -4.20 21.68 12.72
N SER A 232 -4.53 22.67 11.88
CA SER A 232 -5.79 23.42 12.01
C SER A 232 -7.03 22.56 11.74
N ALA A 233 -6.93 21.60 10.83
CA ALA A 233 -8.04 20.72 10.43
C ALA A 233 -8.27 19.60 11.45
N ILE A 234 -7.21 19.07 12.07
CA ILE A 234 -7.30 18.02 13.12
C ILE A 234 -8.28 18.45 14.23
N SER A 235 -8.25 19.72 14.64
CA SER A 235 -9.13 20.24 15.69
C SER A 235 -10.62 20.22 15.34
N ARG A 236 -10.97 20.15 14.05
CA ARG A 236 -12.36 20.13 13.56
C ARG A 236 -12.87 18.73 13.27
N LEU A 237 -11.96 17.80 12.95
CA LEU A 237 -12.31 16.41 12.64
C LEU A 237 -12.88 15.72 13.89
N ASN A 238 -14.01 15.04 13.70
CA ASN A 238 -14.71 14.28 14.73
C ASN A 238 -15.51 13.14 14.07
N SER A 239 -16.13 12.29 14.88
CA SER A 239 -16.95 11.16 14.46
C SER A 239 -18.05 11.56 13.48
N THR A 240 -18.83 12.60 13.79
CA THR A 240 -19.92 13.10 12.93
C THR A 240 -19.43 13.51 11.55
N VAL A 241 -18.30 14.22 11.46
CA VAL A 241 -17.70 14.63 10.17
C VAL A 241 -17.31 13.40 9.34
N LEU A 242 -16.81 12.34 9.98
CA LEU A 242 -16.47 11.08 9.28
C LEU A 242 -17.72 10.34 8.81
N GLU A 243 -18.75 10.25 9.66
CA GLU A 243 -20.03 9.63 9.33
C GLU A 243 -20.69 10.32 8.13
N GLU A 244 -20.77 11.65 8.15
CA GLU A 244 -21.29 12.46 7.05
C GLU A 244 -20.48 12.23 5.77
N PHE A 245 -19.14 12.35 5.84
CA PHE A 245 -18.28 12.17 4.68
C PHE A 245 -18.39 10.77 4.07
N VAL A 246 -18.46 9.72 4.89
CA VAL A 246 -18.67 8.34 4.41
C VAL A 246 -20.06 8.20 3.79
N SER A 247 -21.11 8.70 4.44
CA SER A 247 -22.49 8.59 3.95
C SER A 247 -22.69 9.26 2.58
N GLU A 248 -22.00 10.38 2.32
CA GLU A 248 -22.07 11.11 1.06
C GLU A 248 -21.26 10.45 -0.06
N ASN A 249 -20.11 9.86 0.29
CA ASN A 249 -19.13 9.43 -0.71
C ASN A 249 -19.13 7.92 -1.00
N TYR A 250 -19.47 7.08 -0.02
CA TYR A 250 -19.35 5.61 -0.09
C TYR A 250 -20.63 5.02 -0.68
N THR A 251 -20.80 5.25 -1.98
CA THR A 251 -22.00 4.87 -2.75
C THR A 251 -21.69 3.78 -3.77
N ALA A 252 -22.67 2.91 -4.07
CA ALA A 252 -22.45 1.74 -4.93
C ALA A 252 -21.76 2.05 -6.28
N PRO A 253 -22.15 3.09 -7.05
CA PRO A 253 -21.50 3.38 -8.34
C PRO A 253 -20.04 3.83 -8.26
N ARG A 254 -19.56 4.21 -7.06
CA ARG A 254 -18.17 4.65 -6.80
C ARG A 254 -17.31 3.53 -6.22
N MET A 255 -17.86 2.33 -6.02
CA MET A 255 -17.17 1.21 -5.40
C MET A 255 -16.84 0.12 -6.40
N VAL A 256 -15.64 -0.44 -6.27
CA VAL A 256 -15.18 -1.61 -7.02
C VAL A 256 -14.57 -2.61 -6.06
N LEU A 257 -15.15 -3.81 -5.99
CA LEU A 257 -14.51 -4.95 -5.32
C LEU A 257 -13.66 -5.69 -6.35
N ALA A 258 -12.36 -5.74 -6.16
CA ALA A 258 -11.43 -6.46 -7.03
C ALA A 258 -10.74 -7.58 -6.26
N ALA A 259 -10.60 -8.76 -6.86
CA ALA A 259 -9.90 -9.88 -6.26
C ALA A 259 -8.90 -10.53 -7.22
N SER A 260 -7.67 -10.73 -6.77
CA SER A 260 -6.68 -11.57 -7.44
C SER A 260 -6.55 -12.89 -6.69
N GLY A 261 -6.50 -13.99 -7.45
CA GLY A 261 -6.47 -15.33 -6.88
C GLY A 261 -7.82 -15.83 -6.39
N VAL A 262 -8.93 -15.36 -6.95
CA VAL A 262 -10.28 -15.80 -6.55
C VAL A 262 -11.12 -16.10 -7.78
N ASP A 263 -11.83 -17.24 -7.77
CA ASP A 263 -12.79 -17.56 -8.82
C ASP A 263 -13.96 -16.56 -8.82
N HIS A 264 -14.40 -16.15 -10.01
CA HIS A 264 -15.39 -15.07 -10.14
C HIS A 264 -16.77 -15.44 -9.62
N ASP A 265 -17.22 -16.66 -9.89
CA ASP A 265 -18.56 -17.10 -9.51
C ASP A 265 -18.62 -17.26 -7.99
N LYS A 266 -17.53 -17.76 -7.38
CA LYS A 266 -17.37 -17.79 -5.93
C LYS A 266 -17.32 -16.41 -5.29
N LEU A 267 -16.62 -15.45 -5.91
CA LEU A 267 -16.59 -14.08 -5.39
C LEU A 267 -17.99 -13.46 -5.40
N LEU A 268 -18.75 -13.64 -6.47
CA LEU A 268 -20.13 -13.15 -6.58
C LEU A 268 -21.03 -13.77 -5.52
N GLU A 269 -20.93 -15.09 -5.30
CA GLU A 269 -21.69 -15.82 -4.27
C GLU A 269 -21.56 -15.18 -2.88
N TYR A 270 -20.36 -14.73 -2.52
CA TYR A 270 -20.11 -14.10 -1.22
C TYR A 270 -20.40 -12.60 -1.19
N ALA A 271 -20.08 -11.88 -2.27
CA ALA A 271 -20.11 -10.41 -2.28
C ALA A 271 -21.48 -9.82 -2.61
N GLU A 272 -22.26 -10.45 -3.50
CA GLU A 272 -23.55 -9.91 -3.95
C GLU A 272 -24.56 -9.73 -2.80
N PRO A 273 -24.73 -10.70 -1.87
CA PRO A 273 -25.63 -10.51 -0.72
C PRO A 273 -25.22 -9.37 0.22
N LEU A 274 -23.94 -9.01 0.24
CA LEU A 274 -23.39 -7.99 1.15
C LEU A 274 -23.35 -6.57 0.54
N LEU A 275 -23.49 -6.47 -0.78
CA LEU A 275 -23.26 -5.22 -1.53
C LEU A 275 -24.44 -4.79 -2.40
N SER A 276 -25.39 -5.70 -2.70
CA SER A 276 -26.51 -5.43 -3.63
C SER A 276 -27.53 -4.42 -3.10
N ASP A 277 -27.65 -4.27 -1.78
CA ASP A 277 -28.58 -3.38 -1.10
C ASP A 277 -28.00 -1.97 -0.82
N LEU A 278 -26.75 -1.71 -1.21
CA LEU A 278 -26.19 -0.35 -1.17
C LEU A 278 -27.01 0.59 -2.07
N PRO A 279 -27.25 1.84 -1.62
CA PRO A 279 -28.09 2.78 -2.35
C PRO A 279 -27.47 3.15 -3.69
N LYS A 280 -28.29 3.10 -4.74
CA LYS A 280 -27.95 3.60 -6.07
C LYS A 280 -28.13 5.11 -6.10
N VAL A 281 -27.07 5.84 -5.75
CA VAL A 281 -27.03 7.31 -5.79
C VAL A 281 -26.37 7.76 -7.09
N SER A 282 -26.83 8.87 -7.68
CA SER A 282 -26.16 9.47 -8.82
C SER A 282 -24.74 9.92 -8.44
N ARG A 283 -23.73 9.53 -9.23
CA ARG A 283 -22.35 9.95 -8.99
C ARG A 283 -22.28 11.49 -9.01
N PRO A 284 -21.71 12.14 -7.98
CA PRO A 284 -21.51 13.59 -7.99
C PRO A 284 -20.55 13.97 -9.11
N SER A 285 -20.61 15.23 -9.57
CA SER A 285 -19.68 15.72 -10.58
C SER A 285 -18.26 15.74 -10.02
N GLU A 286 -17.34 15.10 -10.72
CA GLU A 286 -15.92 15.11 -10.37
C GLU A 286 -15.37 16.55 -10.43
N PRO A 287 -14.65 17.01 -9.39
CA PRO A 287 -13.96 18.29 -9.43
C PRO A 287 -13.00 18.38 -10.61
N LYS A 288 -13.02 19.49 -11.35
CA LYS A 288 -12.10 19.66 -12.49
C LYS A 288 -10.78 20.27 -12.01
N PRO A 289 -9.62 19.71 -12.43
CA PRO A 289 -8.34 20.29 -12.11
C PRO A 289 -8.12 21.61 -12.85
N ILE A 290 -7.52 22.59 -12.17
CA ILE A 290 -7.11 23.88 -12.75
C ILE A 290 -5.66 24.11 -12.36
N TYR A 291 -4.74 23.91 -13.30
CA TYR A 291 -3.32 24.19 -13.10
C TYR A 291 -3.04 25.68 -13.36
N THR A 292 -2.42 26.33 -12.39
CA THR A 292 -2.06 27.76 -12.45
C THR A 292 -0.55 27.97 -12.48
N GLY A 293 0.22 26.97 -12.03
CA GLY A 293 1.62 27.15 -11.67
C GLY A 293 1.78 28.04 -10.43
N GLY A 294 3.01 28.16 -9.95
CA GLY A 294 3.32 28.93 -8.75
C GLY A 294 4.77 28.75 -8.29
N ASP A 295 5.13 29.46 -7.23
CA ASP A 295 6.41 29.33 -6.54
C ASP A 295 6.15 29.14 -5.04
N PHE A 296 6.76 28.10 -4.47
CA PHE A 296 6.73 27.83 -3.04
C PHE A 296 8.15 27.82 -2.50
N ARG A 297 8.41 28.64 -1.47
CA ARG A 297 9.69 28.65 -0.79
C ARG A 297 9.47 28.55 0.71
N ARG A 298 10.16 27.60 1.33
CA ARG A 298 10.21 27.44 2.77
C ARG A 298 11.66 27.43 3.22
N GLN A 299 12.05 28.43 4.00
CA GLN A 299 13.35 28.41 4.66
C GLN A 299 13.35 27.30 5.72
N GLY A 300 14.44 26.54 5.80
CA GLY A 300 14.64 25.52 6.81
C GLY A 300 16.09 25.50 7.28
N ASP A 301 16.30 24.97 8.48
CA ASP A 301 17.61 24.84 9.10
C ASP A 301 18.30 23.53 8.67
N SER A 302 18.46 23.34 7.36
CA SER A 302 19.16 22.18 6.78
C SER A 302 20.43 22.59 6.05
N GLY A 303 21.50 21.81 6.20
CA GLY A 303 22.77 22.00 5.44
C GLY A 303 22.68 21.66 3.95
N VAL A 304 21.47 21.37 3.47
CA VAL A 304 21.14 21.03 2.07
C VAL A 304 19.89 21.80 1.66
N THR A 305 19.77 22.07 0.37
CA THR A 305 18.58 22.64 -0.26
C THR A 305 17.90 21.57 -1.09
N HIS A 306 16.59 21.44 -0.89
CA HIS A 306 15.74 20.58 -1.69
C HIS A 306 14.90 21.47 -2.60
N PHE A 307 14.83 21.13 -3.89
CA PHE A 307 13.97 21.82 -4.83
C PHE A 307 13.30 20.83 -5.78
N ALA A 308 12.16 21.24 -6.31
CA ALA A 308 11.47 20.49 -7.34
C ALA A 308 10.79 21.45 -8.32
N LEU A 309 10.83 21.10 -9.60
CA LEU A 309 10.13 21.81 -10.68
C LEU A 309 9.19 20.82 -11.34
N ALA A 310 7.93 21.22 -11.53
CA ALA A 310 6.90 20.38 -12.12
C ALA A 310 6.04 21.13 -13.14
N PHE A 311 5.57 20.40 -14.15
CA PHE A 311 4.74 20.87 -15.24
C PHE A 311 3.49 19.98 -15.38
N GLU A 312 2.41 20.55 -15.89
CA GLU A 312 1.15 19.83 -16.09
C GLU A 312 1.19 18.88 -17.30
N LEU A 313 0.55 17.72 -17.14
CA LEU A 313 0.06 16.86 -18.22
C LEU A 313 -1.48 16.94 -18.33
N PRO A 314 -2.04 17.73 -19.26
CA PRO A 314 -3.49 17.89 -19.37
C PRO A 314 -4.17 16.66 -19.97
N GLY A 315 -5.18 16.13 -19.28
CA GLY A 315 -5.99 14.99 -19.70
C GLY A 315 -5.69 13.68 -18.96
N GLY A 316 -4.58 13.60 -18.22
CA GLY A 316 -4.32 12.53 -17.26
C GLY A 316 -4.47 11.11 -17.81
N TRP A 317 -4.97 10.19 -16.97
CA TRP A 317 -5.23 8.80 -17.33
C TRP A 317 -6.26 8.62 -18.44
N LEU A 318 -7.20 9.57 -18.61
CA LEU A 318 -8.18 9.52 -19.68
C LEU A 318 -7.56 9.75 -21.07
N LYS A 319 -6.36 10.33 -21.14
CA LYS A 319 -5.52 10.36 -22.34
C LYS A 319 -4.40 9.32 -22.22
N GLU A 320 -4.78 8.04 -22.28
CA GLU A 320 -3.88 6.90 -22.07
C GLU A 320 -2.56 7.01 -22.85
N LYS A 321 -2.61 7.41 -24.13
CA LYS A 321 -1.41 7.59 -24.95
C LYS A 321 -0.43 8.60 -24.34
N ASP A 322 -0.91 9.74 -23.89
CA ASP A 322 -0.06 10.80 -23.33
C ASP A 322 0.46 10.40 -21.94
N ALA A 323 -0.37 9.74 -21.13
CA ALA A 323 0.03 9.16 -19.85
C ALA A 323 1.15 8.12 -20.02
N LEU A 324 1.05 7.23 -21.01
CA LEU A 324 2.10 6.24 -21.32
C LEU A 324 3.38 6.89 -21.87
N VAL A 325 3.26 7.95 -22.70
CA VAL A 325 4.44 8.72 -23.13
C VAL A 325 5.14 9.34 -21.92
N LEU A 326 4.38 9.85 -20.94
CA LEU A 326 4.93 10.43 -19.73
C LEU A 326 5.64 9.40 -18.84
N THR A 327 5.09 8.19 -18.69
CA THR A 327 5.75 7.11 -17.91
C THR A 327 7.05 6.66 -18.56
N VAL A 328 7.09 6.54 -19.89
CA VAL A 328 8.32 6.26 -20.64
C VAL A 328 9.34 7.40 -20.48
N LEU A 329 8.89 8.66 -20.53
CA LEU A 329 9.76 9.82 -20.31
C LEU A 329 10.34 9.83 -18.90
N GLN A 330 9.53 9.54 -17.88
CA GLN A 330 9.98 9.44 -16.49
C GLN A 330 11.05 8.34 -16.33
N MET A 331 10.85 7.16 -16.93
CA MET A 331 11.82 6.07 -16.89
C MET A 331 13.13 6.44 -17.62
N LEU A 332 13.04 7.09 -18.78
CA LEU A 332 14.20 7.55 -19.56
C LEU A 332 15.03 8.60 -18.80
N MET A 333 14.35 9.56 -18.18
CA MET A 333 15.00 10.59 -17.38
C MET A 333 15.61 9.98 -16.12
N GLY A 334 14.85 9.16 -15.40
CA GLY A 334 15.29 8.38 -14.25
C GLY A 334 15.96 9.24 -13.19
N GLY A 335 17.15 8.83 -12.76
CA GLY A 335 17.94 9.47 -11.71
C GLY A 335 18.08 8.60 -10.47
N GLY A 336 18.32 9.22 -9.33
CA GLY A 336 18.49 8.53 -8.06
C GLY A 336 19.26 9.37 -7.02
N GLY A 337 19.67 8.70 -5.95
CA GLY A 337 20.63 9.24 -5.00
C GLY A 337 22.05 8.79 -5.31
N SER A 338 23.02 9.67 -5.08
CA SER A 338 24.46 9.38 -5.26
C SER A 338 24.96 8.23 -4.37
N PHE A 339 24.22 7.91 -3.30
CA PHE A 339 24.50 6.84 -2.33
C PHE A 339 23.59 5.61 -2.45
N SER A 340 23.20 5.21 -3.66
CA SER A 340 22.51 3.93 -3.86
C SER A 340 23.49 2.77 -3.98
N ALA A 341 23.51 1.83 -3.02
CA ALA A 341 24.40 0.67 -3.02
C ALA A 341 23.88 -0.57 -3.81
N GLY A 342 22.83 -0.42 -4.62
CA GLY A 342 22.29 -1.52 -5.45
C GLY A 342 23.15 -1.86 -6.68
N GLY A 343 22.95 -3.05 -7.24
CA GLY A 343 23.62 -3.50 -8.47
C GLY A 343 23.02 -2.93 -9.78
N PRO A 344 23.48 -3.43 -10.94
CA PRO A 344 22.93 -3.07 -12.25
C PRO A 344 21.41 -3.32 -12.33
N GLY A 345 20.70 -2.50 -13.12
CA GLY A 345 19.24 -2.60 -13.32
C GLY A 345 18.41 -1.55 -12.59
N LYS A 346 18.98 -0.84 -11.61
CA LYS A 346 18.28 0.21 -10.84
C LYS A 346 18.17 1.59 -11.53
N GLY A 347 18.49 1.69 -12.82
CA GLY A 347 18.45 2.96 -13.57
C GLY A 347 19.74 3.79 -13.57
N MET A 348 20.91 3.19 -13.28
CA MET A 348 22.22 3.89 -13.31
C MET A 348 22.60 4.48 -14.68
N TYR A 349 22.01 3.95 -15.76
CA TYR A 349 22.22 4.41 -17.13
C TYR A 349 21.13 5.36 -17.63
N SER A 350 20.23 5.80 -16.75
CA SER A 350 19.24 6.82 -17.10
C SER A 350 19.88 8.17 -17.34
N ARG A 351 19.20 9.03 -18.11
CA ARG A 351 19.76 10.28 -18.62
C ARG A 351 20.26 11.20 -17.50
N LEU A 352 19.46 11.38 -16.46
CA LEU A 352 19.80 12.25 -15.34
C LEU A 352 20.90 11.65 -14.47
N TYR A 353 20.90 10.33 -14.28
CA TYR A 353 21.96 9.68 -13.52
C TYR A 353 23.32 9.89 -14.19
N LEU A 354 23.42 9.64 -15.50
CA LEU A 354 24.67 9.77 -16.24
C LEU A 354 25.16 11.21 -16.34
N ARG A 355 24.27 12.17 -16.63
CA ARG A 355 24.67 13.56 -16.90
C ARG A 355 24.75 14.44 -15.65
N VAL A 356 24.08 14.06 -14.56
CA VAL A 356 24.05 14.88 -13.35
C VAL A 356 24.83 14.20 -12.24
N LEU A 357 24.44 12.98 -11.83
CA LEU A 357 25.04 12.35 -10.65
C LEU A 357 26.49 11.89 -10.87
N ASN A 358 26.86 11.49 -12.10
CA ASN A 358 28.25 11.14 -12.40
C ASN A 358 29.15 12.36 -12.64
N GLU A 359 28.60 13.48 -13.12
CA GLU A 359 29.38 14.67 -13.50
C GLU A 359 29.42 15.73 -12.38
N HIS A 360 28.45 15.75 -11.48
CA HIS A 360 28.28 16.77 -10.44
C HIS A 360 28.19 16.15 -9.04
N PRO A 361 29.35 15.86 -8.40
CA PRO A 361 29.39 15.16 -7.11
C PRO A 361 28.77 15.95 -5.94
N GLN A 362 28.59 17.27 -6.08
CA GLN A 362 27.93 18.13 -5.09
C GLN A 362 26.41 17.92 -5.00
N ILE A 363 25.81 17.22 -5.97
CA ILE A 363 24.38 16.89 -5.98
C ILE A 363 24.21 15.53 -5.29
N GLN A 364 23.44 15.50 -4.20
CA GLN A 364 23.22 14.29 -3.41
C GLN A 364 22.15 13.38 -4.03
N SER A 365 21.13 13.98 -4.63
CA SER A 365 20.02 13.29 -5.27
C SER A 365 19.47 14.14 -6.40
N PHE A 366 19.12 13.49 -7.51
CA PHE A 366 18.50 14.13 -8.67
C PHE A 366 17.66 13.07 -9.40
N SER A 367 16.35 13.27 -9.48
CA SER A 367 15.44 12.31 -10.10
C SER A 367 14.23 12.98 -10.75
N ALA A 368 13.72 12.34 -11.81
CA ALA A 368 12.44 12.70 -12.40
C ALA A 368 11.30 11.93 -11.73
N PHE A 369 10.16 12.57 -11.57
CA PHE A 369 8.95 11.98 -11.02
C PHE A 369 7.73 12.34 -11.88
N ASN A 370 6.67 11.54 -11.74
CA ASN A 370 5.36 11.87 -12.27
C ASN A 370 4.26 11.51 -11.25
N SER A 371 3.12 12.17 -11.37
CA SER A 371 1.90 11.88 -10.61
C SER A 371 0.73 12.10 -11.56
N ILE A 372 0.02 11.04 -11.94
CA ILE A 372 -1.03 11.10 -12.97
C ILE A 372 -2.39 10.85 -12.30
N TYR A 373 -3.33 11.75 -12.60
CA TYR A 373 -4.71 11.78 -12.13
C TYR A 373 -5.68 11.52 -13.30
N ASN A 374 -6.98 11.42 -13.06
CA ASN A 374 -7.95 11.13 -14.12
C ASN A 374 -7.90 12.16 -15.26
N HIS A 375 -7.95 13.44 -14.90
CA HIS A 375 -8.07 14.55 -15.85
C HIS A 375 -6.81 15.41 -16.00
N THR A 376 -5.77 15.17 -15.20
CA THR A 376 -4.52 15.94 -15.23
C THR A 376 -3.35 15.09 -14.75
N GLY A 377 -2.15 15.66 -14.69
CA GLY A 377 -0.97 15.02 -14.14
C GLY A 377 0.14 16.03 -13.93
N LEU A 378 1.13 15.65 -13.15
CA LEU A 378 2.33 16.43 -12.93
C LEU A 378 3.53 15.60 -13.34
N PHE A 379 4.46 16.25 -14.04
CA PHE A 379 5.77 15.71 -14.36
C PHE A 379 6.83 16.69 -13.94
N GLY A 380 7.86 16.21 -13.25
CA GLY A 380 8.86 17.10 -12.71
C GLY A 380 10.19 16.44 -12.44
N ILE A 381 11.12 17.28 -11.98
CA ILE A 381 12.43 16.90 -11.49
C ILE A 381 12.54 17.37 -10.05
N GLN A 382 13.05 16.50 -9.19
CA GLN A 382 13.41 16.82 -7.82
C GLN A 382 14.92 16.66 -7.63
N ALA A 383 15.50 17.54 -6.83
CA ALA A 383 16.93 17.54 -6.56
C ALA A 383 17.24 17.94 -5.11
N THR A 384 18.35 17.43 -4.61
CA THR A 384 18.90 17.77 -3.30
C THR A 384 20.39 18.05 -3.45
N THR A 385 20.82 19.23 -3.02
CA THR A 385 22.21 19.69 -3.14
C THR A 385 22.63 20.49 -1.91
N HIS A 386 23.93 20.67 -1.70
CA HIS A 386 24.44 21.51 -0.62
C HIS A 386 24.17 22.99 -0.90
N GLN A 387 24.01 23.80 0.16
CA GLN A 387 23.74 25.25 0.03
C GLN A 387 24.90 26.03 -0.59
N GLN A 388 26.13 25.54 -0.47
CA GLN A 388 27.32 26.22 -0.99
C GLN A 388 27.72 25.60 -2.33
N TRP A 389 27.68 26.43 -3.38
CA TRP A 389 28.40 26.18 -4.62
C TRP A 389 29.84 26.68 -4.42
N PRO A 390 30.88 25.86 -4.67
CA PRO A 390 32.27 26.30 -4.53
C PRO A 390 32.64 27.41 -5.51
#